data_AF-A0A2S3YNP2-F1
#
_entry.id   AF-A0A2S3YNP2-F1
#
_cell.length_a   1.000
_cell.length_b   1.000
_cell.length_c   1.000
_cell.angle_alpha   90.00
_cell.angle_beta   90.00
_cell.angle_gamma   90.00
#
_symmetry.space_group_name_H-M   'P 1'
#
loop_
_entity.id
_entity.type
_entity.pdbx_description
1 polymer ?
#
loop_
_entity_poly.entity_id
_entity_poly.type
_entity_poly.pdbx_seq_one_letter_code
_entity_poly.pdbx_strand_id
1 'polypeptide(L)'
;MRSDSFVIVGFEPPTVPGAIGRPLLAARRRGGLVYVGGCATGWTCAESAKLRELLEAIRTDSPAVNLKKKRAVFVEPVLVAAAESRATENRSRKPE
;
A
#
# COMPACT_ATOMS: atom_id res chain seq x y z
N MET A 1 -13.63 -3.32 -16.17
CA MET A 1 -12.53 -3.29 -15.18
C MET A 1 -12.51 -1.91 -14.54
N ARG A 2 -12.63 -1.81 -13.21
CA ARG A 2 -12.36 -0.54 -12.52
C ARG A 2 -10.90 -0.59 -12.09
N SER A 3 -10.07 0.23 -12.71
CA SER A 3 -8.69 0.44 -12.26
C SER A 3 -8.76 1.21 -10.94
N ASP A 4 -8.76 0.49 -9.83
CA ASP A 4 -8.55 1.12 -8.52
C ASP A 4 -7.05 1.38 -8.42
N SER A 5 -6.65 2.64 -8.55
CA SER A 5 -5.26 3.05 -8.34
C SER A 5 -5.02 3.17 -6.84
N PHE A 6 -4.10 2.37 -6.32
CA PHE A 6 -3.69 2.42 -4.92
C PHE A 6 -2.46 3.31 -4.76
N VAL A 7 -2.34 3.98 -3.63
CA VAL A 7 -1.12 4.70 -3.24
C VAL A 7 -0.49 4.03 -2.04
N ILE A 8 0.84 3.99 -2.04
CA ILE A 8 1.62 3.52 -0.89
C ILE A 8 1.64 4.66 0.13
N VAL A 9 1.15 4.38 1.34
CA VAL A 9 1.09 5.34 2.46
C VAL A 9 2.05 4.99 3.59
N GLY A 10 2.73 3.85 3.48
CA GLY A 10 3.74 3.42 4.43
C GLY A 10 4.14 1.97 4.21
N PHE A 11 4.93 1.44 5.13
CA PHE A 11 5.29 0.03 5.17
C PHE A 11 5.51 -0.44 6.61
N GLU A 12 5.28 -1.74 6.82
CA GLU A 12 5.70 -2.42 8.05
C GLU A 12 7.19 -2.74 7.98
N PRO A 13 7.91 -2.73 9.11
CA PRO A 13 9.31 -3.11 9.13
C PRO A 13 9.46 -4.57 8.67
N PRO A 14 10.56 -4.89 7.97
CA PRO A 14 10.75 -6.24 7.49
C PRO A 14 11.02 -7.20 8.66
N THR A 15 10.67 -8.47 8.47
CA THR A 15 11.10 -9.56 9.35
C THR A 15 12.55 -9.98 9.06
N VAL A 16 13.04 -9.71 7.85
CA VAL A 16 14.41 -10.02 7.39
C VAL A 16 15.19 -8.72 7.17
N PRO A 17 16.40 -8.57 7.74
CA PRO A 17 17.24 -7.40 7.49
C PRO A 17 17.47 -7.15 5.99
N GLY A 18 17.38 -5.90 5.54
CA GLY A 18 17.58 -5.51 4.15
C GLY A 18 16.37 -5.67 3.22
N ALA A 19 15.30 -6.37 3.64
CA ALA A 19 14.06 -6.44 2.87
C ALA A 19 13.15 -5.22 3.12
N ILE A 20 12.14 -5.05 2.26
CA ILE A 20 10.94 -4.27 2.60
C ILE A 20 9.96 -5.20 3.33
N GLY A 21 9.32 -4.71 4.39
CA GLY A 21 8.19 -5.43 4.96
C GLY A 21 6.93 -5.21 4.12
N ARG A 22 5.76 -5.23 4.77
CA ARG A 22 4.49 -5.16 4.07
C ARG A 22 4.13 -3.71 3.70
N PRO A 23 4.01 -3.33 2.40
CA PRO A 23 3.52 -2.01 2.03
C PRO A 23 2.08 -1.82 2.50
N LEU A 24 1.77 -0.61 2.94
CA LEU A 24 0.45 -0.17 3.37
C LEU A 24 -0.17 0.63 2.23
N LEU A 25 -1.35 0.21 1.75
CA LEU A 25 -2.02 0.81 0.62
C LEU A 25 -3.24 1.61 1.07
N ALA A 26 -3.48 2.73 0.38
CA ALA A 26 -4.71 3.49 0.47
C ALA A 26 -5.35 3.67 -0.90
N ALA A 27 -6.68 3.69 -0.92
CA ALA A 27 -7.47 4.05 -2.09
C ALA A 27 -7.97 5.49 -1.95
N ARG A 28 -8.05 6.20 -3.08
CA ARG A 28 -8.60 7.56 -3.10
C ARG A 28 -10.13 7.49 -3.06
N ARG A 29 -10.74 8.03 -2.00
CA ARG A 29 -12.20 8.06 -1.82
C ARG A 29 -12.63 9.44 -1.36
N ARG A 30 -13.61 10.03 -2.08
CA ARG A 30 -14.32 11.27 -1.71
C ARG A 30 -13.39 12.36 -1.14
N GLY A 31 -12.36 12.73 -1.89
CA GLY A 31 -11.43 13.80 -1.53
C GLY A 31 -10.32 13.43 -0.54
N GLY A 32 -10.27 12.19 -0.04
CA GLY A 32 -9.25 11.73 0.89
C GLY A 32 -8.64 10.37 0.51
N LEU A 33 -7.70 9.91 1.35
CA LEU A 33 -7.12 8.58 1.28
C LEU A 33 -7.70 7.71 2.39
N VAL A 34 -8.09 6.49 2.03
CA VAL A 34 -8.62 5.50 2.96
C VAL A 34 -7.71 4.27 2.90
N TYR A 35 -7.14 3.88 4.03
CA TYR A 35 -6.37 2.65 4.13
C TYR A 35 -7.23 1.44 3.72
N VAL A 36 -6.73 0.64 2.78
CA VAL A 36 -7.44 -0.53 2.22
C VAL A 36 -6.77 -1.86 2.54
N GLY A 37 -5.60 -1.84 3.18
CA GLY A 37 -4.88 -3.04 3.55
C GLY A 37 -3.40 -2.97 3.17
N GLY A 38 -2.66 -4.00 3.56
CA GLY A 38 -1.31 -4.19 3.06
C GLY A 38 -1.25 -5.28 1.99
N CYS A 39 -0.35 -5.14 1.03
CA CYS A 39 -0.19 -6.08 -0.07
C CYS A 39 0.99 -7.03 0.18
N ALA A 40 0.84 -8.31 -0.16
CA ALA A 40 1.98 -9.21 -0.32
C ALA A 40 2.60 -8.93 -1.69
N THR A 41 3.91 -8.73 -1.70
CA THR A 41 4.58 -8.23 -2.88
C THR A 41 5.28 -9.40 -3.55
N GLY A 42 4.91 -9.74 -4.79
CA GLY A 42 5.64 -10.75 -5.58
C GLY A 42 7.02 -10.27 -6.05
N TRP A 43 7.61 -9.29 -5.36
CA TRP A 43 8.87 -8.65 -5.71
C TRP A 43 10.05 -9.51 -5.27
N THR A 44 11.10 -9.49 -6.09
CA THR A 44 12.40 -10.03 -5.73
C THR A 44 13.03 -9.23 -4.57
N CYS A 45 14.07 -9.79 -3.94
CA CYS A 45 14.81 -9.09 -2.88
C CYS A 45 15.42 -7.77 -3.38
N ALA A 46 15.90 -7.72 -4.63
CA ALA A 46 16.48 -6.52 -5.22
C ALA A 46 15.43 -5.41 -5.44
N GLU A 47 14.25 -5.76 -5.96
CA GLU A 47 13.12 -4.84 -6.11
C GLU A 47 12.64 -4.32 -4.75
N SER A 48 12.58 -5.21 -3.76
CA SER A 48 12.22 -4.87 -2.39
C SER A 48 13.20 -3.87 -1.76
N ALA A 49 14.50 -4.07 -1.93
CA ALA A 49 15.53 -3.17 -1.42
C ALA A 49 15.43 -1.78 -2.08
N LYS A 50 15.34 -1.75 -3.42
CA LYS A 50 15.21 -0.49 -4.17
C LYS A 50 13.95 0.29 -3.79
N LEU A 51 12.81 -0.39 -3.65
CA LEU A 51 11.58 0.27 -3.23
C LEU A 51 11.70 0.81 -1.81
N ARG A 52 12.33 0.06 -0.90
CA ARG A 52 12.59 0.53 0.45
C ARG A 52 13.39 1.83 0.44
N GLU A 53 14.47 1.92 -0.33
CA GLU A 53 15.27 3.15 -0.44
C GLU A 53 14.42 4.33 -0.92
N LEU A 54 13.58 4.12 -1.94
CA LEU A 54 12.67 5.15 -2.43
C LEU A 54 11.67 5.59 -1.37
N LEU A 55 11.08 4.65 -0.63
CA LEU A 55 10.11 4.95 0.43
C LEU A 55 10.76 5.62 1.64
N GLU A 56 11.99 5.23 2.01
CA GLU A 56 12.72 5.86 3.10
C GLU A 56 13.06 7.33 2.79
N ALA A 57 13.31 7.67 1.52
CA ALA A 57 13.57 9.03 1.07
C ALA A 57 12.35 9.97 1.18
N ILE A 58 11.13 9.41 1.25
CA ILE A 58 9.87 10.17 1.35
C ILE A 58 9.13 9.88 2.67
N ARG A 59 9.87 9.51 3.73
CA ARG A 59 9.31 9.32 5.06
C ARG A 59 8.62 10.58 5.56
N THR A 60 7.52 10.39 6.28
CA THR A 60 6.75 11.49 6.87
C THR A 60 6.27 11.13 8.27
N ASP A 61 6.29 12.11 9.16
CA ASP A 61 5.67 12.03 10.50
C ASP A 61 4.19 12.45 10.47
N SER A 62 3.71 12.96 9.33
CA SER A 62 2.33 13.40 9.11
C SER A 62 1.59 12.46 8.15
N PRO A 63 1.14 11.27 8.62
CA PRO A 63 0.54 10.27 7.74
C PRO A 63 -0.76 10.76 7.10
N ALA A 64 -0.89 10.52 5.79
CA ALA A 64 -2.09 10.87 5.02
C ALA A 64 -3.32 10.00 5.35
N VAL A 65 -3.16 8.96 6.16
CA VAL A 65 -4.23 8.10 6.66
C VAL A 65 -4.17 8.02 8.19
N ASN A 66 -5.33 8.05 8.85
CA ASN A 66 -5.41 7.82 10.29
C ASN A 66 -5.28 6.32 10.60
N LEU A 67 -4.04 5.82 10.61
CA LEU A 67 -3.72 4.42 10.87
C LEU A 67 -2.82 4.30 12.10
N LYS A 68 -3.24 3.55 13.11
CA LYS A 68 -2.41 3.22 14.28
C LYS A 68 -1.83 1.83 14.12
N LYS A 69 -0.65 1.72 13.51
CA LYS A 69 0.13 0.48 13.43
C LYS A 69 1.47 0.64 14.14
N LYS A 70 1.72 -0.20 15.15
CA LYS A 70 2.99 -0.21 15.87
C LYS A 70 4.15 -0.43 14.88
N ARG A 71 5.15 0.44 14.95
CA ARG A 71 6.40 0.41 14.16
C ARG A 71 6.23 0.63 12.66
N ALA A 72 5.03 0.95 12.16
CA ALA A 72 4.87 1.32 10.76
C ALA A 72 5.67 2.58 10.46
N VAL A 73 6.29 2.58 9.29
CA VAL A 73 6.96 3.75 8.73
C VAL A 73 6.00 4.38 7.73
N PHE A 74 5.62 5.63 7.98
CA PHE A 74 4.74 6.37 7.08
C PHE A 74 5.54 7.13 6.03
N VAL A 75 4.94 7.26 4.85
CA VAL A 75 5.55 7.95 3.70
C VAL A 75 4.55 8.89 3.05
N GLU A 76 5.07 9.88 2.32
CA GLU A 76 4.27 10.75 1.46
C GLU A 76 3.52 9.91 0.40
N PRO A 77 2.22 10.16 0.16
CA PRO A 77 1.39 9.33 -0.71
C PRO A 77 1.57 9.67 -2.20
N VAL A 78 2.81 9.71 -2.68
CA VAL A 78 3.17 10.09 -4.06
C VAL A 78 3.44 8.90 -4.98
N LEU A 79 3.64 7.71 -4.41
CA LEU A 79 3.90 6.48 -5.17
C LEU A 79 2.61 5.68 -5.39
N VAL A 80 2.22 5.53 -6.65
CA VAL A 80 1.06 4.72 -7.06
C VAL A 80 1.50 3.27 -7.22
N ALA A 81 0.82 2.35 -6.52
CA ALA A 81 0.96 0.92 -6.73
C ALA A 81 -0.10 0.44 -7.73
N ALA A 82 0.34 -0.03 -8.89
CA ALA A 82 -0.50 -0.79 -9.78
C ALA A 82 -0.71 -2.18 -9.15
N ALA A 83 -1.93 -2.48 -8.72
CA ALA A 83 -2.31 -3.82 -8.29
C ALA A 83 -3.09 -4.51 -9.40
N GLU A 84 -2.55 -5.60 -9.92
CA GLU A 84 -3.30 -6.55 -10.73
C GLU A 84 -4.30 -7.27 -9.80
N SER A 85 -5.47 -6.68 -9.58
CA SER A 85 -6.53 -7.36 -8.85
C SER A 85 -7.14 -8.44 -9.76
N ARG A 86 -6.92 -9.73 -9.43
CA ARG A 86 -7.80 -10.80 -9.91
C ARG A 86 -9.14 -10.59 -9.22
N ALA A 87 -9.99 -9.75 -9.81
CA ALA A 87 -11.37 -9.64 -9.39
C ALA A 87 -12.08 -10.98 -9.66
N THR A 88 -12.26 -11.81 -8.64
CA THR A 88 -13.38 -12.76 -8.67
C THR A 88 -14.63 -11.91 -8.61
N GLU A 89 -15.42 -11.96 -9.69
CA GLU A 89 -16.75 -11.38 -9.74
C GLU A 89 -17.62 -12.05 -8.66
N ASN A 90 -17.63 -11.48 -7.45
CA ASN A 90 -18.68 -11.83 -6.50
C ASN A 90 -19.95 -11.14 -6.98
N ARG A 91 -20.66 -11.86 -7.85
CA ARG A 91 -21.99 -11.56 -8.34
C ARG A 91 -22.94 -11.51 -7.14
N SER A 92 -23.08 -10.34 -6.51
CA SER A 92 -24.31 -10.04 -5.78
C SER A 92 -25.42 -9.90 -6.81
N ARG A 93 -26.04 -11.04 -7.20
CA ARG A 93 -27.43 -11.01 -7.66
C ARG A 93 -28.25 -10.45 -6.51
N LYS A 94 -28.65 -9.19 -6.64
CA LYS A 94 -29.98 -8.76 -6.20
C LYS A 94 -30.78 -8.59 -7.48
N PRO A 95 -31.89 -9.31 -7.62
CA PRO A 95 -33.10 -8.60 -7.98
C PRO A 95 -34.24 -8.93 -7.01
N GLU A 96 -35.01 -7.88 -6.74
CA GLU A 96 -36.28 -7.77 -5.98
C GLU A 96 -36.37 -8.45 -4.61
#